data_AF-A0A8S2F139-F1
#
_entry.id   AF-A0A8S2F139-F1
#
_cell.length_a   1.000
_cell.length_b   1.000
_cell.length_c   1.000
_cell.angle_alpha   90.00
_cell.angle_beta   90.00
_cell.angle_gamma   90.00
#
_symmetry.space_group_name_H-M   'P 1'
#
loop_
_entity.id
_entity.type
_entity.pdbx_description
1 polymer ?
#
loop_
_entity_poly.entity_id
_entity_poly.type
_entity_poly.pdbx_seq_one_letter_code
_entity_poly.pdbx_strand_id
1 'polypeptide(L)'
;MATLGFHIHSEPIGDNYNCSAGGAHFNPYNPQRHVGDLGNIEVNADGRAYVAARDNVISLGFDKTRNVIGLPLMIHNLTDDGGHTGKGKSNTTGNAGPRIACGTILAG
;
A
#
# COMPACT_ATOMS: atom_id res chain seq x y z
N MET A 1 -14.35 -13.20 7.43
CA MET A 1 -14.05 -12.44 6.21
C MET A 1 -13.63 -11.04 6.66
N ALA A 2 -12.54 -10.51 6.14
CA ALA A 2 -12.05 -9.18 6.48
C ALA A 2 -11.50 -8.49 5.23
N THR A 3 -11.70 -7.18 5.15
CA THR A 3 -11.19 -6.32 4.07
C THR A 3 -10.07 -5.47 4.64
N LEU A 4 -8.86 -5.57 4.09
CA LEU A 4 -7.66 -4.92 4.62
C LEU A 4 -7.00 -4.00 3.58
N GLY A 5 -6.59 -2.81 4.01
CA GLY A 5 -5.86 -1.86 3.15
C GLY A 5 -4.52 -2.42 2.66
N PHE A 6 -4.17 -2.12 1.42
CA PHE A 6 -3.03 -2.70 0.71
C PHE A 6 -2.32 -1.64 -0.13
N HIS A 7 -1.13 -1.22 0.30
CA HIS A 7 -0.49 -0.01 -0.23
C HIS A 7 1.02 -0.18 -0.42
N ILE A 8 1.57 0.52 -1.41
CA ILE A 8 3.02 0.70 -1.55
C ILE A 8 3.43 1.99 -0.87
N HIS A 9 4.49 1.89 -0.07
CA HIS A 9 4.94 2.92 0.84
C HIS A 9 6.26 3.54 0.37
N SER A 10 6.53 4.81 0.72
CA SER A 10 7.54 5.64 0.05
C SER A 10 8.99 5.39 0.47
N GLU A 11 9.21 4.82 1.65
CA GLU A 11 10.54 4.64 2.22
C GLU A 11 10.91 3.15 2.30
N PRO A 12 12.17 2.77 1.99
CA PRO A 12 12.64 1.41 2.22
C PRO A 12 12.54 1.01 3.71
N ILE A 13 12.13 -0.23 3.97
CA ILE A 13 12.02 -0.78 5.34
C ILE A 13 13.34 -1.32 5.91
N GLY A 14 14.42 -1.28 5.12
CA GLY A 14 15.72 -1.83 5.47
C GLY A 14 15.72 -3.34 5.72
N ASP A 15 16.86 -3.87 6.15
CA ASP A 15 17.09 -5.31 6.32
C ASP A 15 16.43 -5.90 7.58
N ASN A 16 15.96 -5.05 8.49
CA ASN A 16 15.20 -5.46 9.67
C ASN A 16 13.69 -5.56 9.41
N TYR A 17 13.25 -5.30 8.18
CA TYR A 17 11.85 -5.36 7.75
C TYR A 17 10.90 -4.56 8.67
N ASN A 18 11.36 -3.43 9.20
CA ASN A 18 10.54 -2.62 10.10
C ASN A 18 9.47 -1.87 9.31
N CYS A 19 8.23 -2.38 9.30
CA CYS A 19 7.14 -1.77 8.56
C CYS A 19 6.88 -0.30 8.97
N SER A 20 7.22 0.11 10.19
CA SER A 20 7.06 1.50 10.64
C SER A 20 7.98 2.47 9.89
N ALA A 21 9.11 2.00 9.38
CA ALA A 21 10.07 2.80 8.62
C ALA A 21 9.57 3.19 7.23
N GLY A 22 8.53 2.53 6.70
CA GLY A 22 8.07 2.70 5.32
C GLY A 22 7.47 4.07 4.93
N GLY A 23 7.51 5.09 5.79
CA GLY A 23 7.02 6.41 5.43
C GLY A 23 5.52 6.45 5.09
N ALA A 24 5.09 7.40 4.26
CA ALA A 24 3.71 7.52 3.80
C ALA A 24 3.43 6.61 2.61
N HIS A 25 2.21 6.64 2.08
CA HIS A 25 1.91 6.00 0.79
C HIS A 25 2.78 6.65 -0.31
N PHE A 26 3.25 5.86 -1.26
CA PHE A 26 4.11 6.35 -2.33
C PHE A 26 3.35 7.33 -3.24
N ASN A 27 3.76 8.60 -3.21
CA ASN A 27 3.07 9.70 -3.86
C ASN A 27 4.03 10.74 -4.50
N PRO A 28 4.62 10.43 -5.68
CA PRO A 28 5.63 11.28 -6.31
C PRO A 28 5.12 12.60 -6.92
N TYR A 29 3.80 12.80 -7.11
CA TYR A 29 3.27 14.01 -7.78
C TYR A 29 1.90 14.48 -7.28
N ASN A 30 1.54 14.14 -6.04
CA ASN A 30 0.32 14.55 -5.34
C ASN A 30 -1.01 14.54 -6.16
N PRO A 31 -1.38 13.42 -6.80
CA PRO A 31 -2.67 13.22 -7.45
C PRO A 31 -3.79 12.89 -6.44
N GLN A 32 -5.05 12.86 -6.89
CA GLN A 32 -6.22 12.47 -6.07
C GLN A 32 -6.13 11.05 -5.47
N ARG A 33 -5.34 10.15 -6.07
CA ARG A 33 -5.04 8.79 -5.60
C ARG A 33 -3.54 8.59 -5.65
N HIS A 34 -2.88 8.29 -4.53
CA HIS A 34 -1.45 8.06 -4.52
C HIS A 34 -1.06 6.91 -5.47
N VAL A 35 0.16 6.97 -6.00
CA VAL A 35 0.68 5.91 -6.88
C VAL A 35 0.68 4.56 -6.18
N GLY A 36 0.97 4.54 -4.88
CA GLY A 36 0.97 3.33 -4.08
C GLY A 36 -0.39 2.82 -3.60
N ASP A 37 -1.51 3.51 -3.86
CA ASP A 37 -2.81 3.12 -3.29
C ASP A 37 -3.43 1.96 -4.07
N LEU A 38 -3.19 0.69 -3.71
CA LEU A 38 -3.76 -0.46 -4.42
C LEU A 38 -5.16 -0.85 -3.93
N GLY A 39 -5.69 -0.14 -2.93
CA GLY A 39 -7.02 -0.36 -2.36
C GLY A 39 -7.02 -1.41 -1.27
N ASN A 40 -7.90 -2.40 -1.38
CA ASN A 40 -8.10 -3.42 -0.36
C ASN A 40 -7.89 -4.84 -0.90
N ILE A 41 -7.53 -5.75 0.01
CA ILE A 41 -7.53 -7.20 -0.20
C ILE A 41 -8.62 -7.87 0.64
N GLU A 42 -9.15 -8.97 0.12
CA GLU A 42 -10.16 -9.78 0.81
C GLU A 42 -9.51 -10.99 1.47
N VAL A 43 -9.69 -11.11 2.78
CA VAL A 43 -9.18 -12.20 3.61
C VAL A 43 -10.34 -13.11 4.01
N ASN A 44 -10.23 -14.39 3.68
CA ASN A 44 -11.24 -15.38 4.00
C ASN A 44 -11.26 -15.72 5.51
N ALA A 45 -12.18 -16.60 5.92
CA ALA A 45 -12.32 -16.98 7.34
C ALA A 45 -11.08 -17.70 7.92
N ASP A 46 -10.25 -18.31 7.08
CA ASP A 46 -9.02 -18.99 7.46
C ASP A 46 -7.80 -18.05 7.53
N GLY A 47 -8.01 -16.74 7.33
CA GLY A 47 -6.91 -15.76 7.33
C GLY A 47 -6.09 -15.73 6.04
N ARG A 48 -6.61 -16.30 4.93
CA ARG A 48 -5.93 -16.33 3.63
C ARG A 48 -6.52 -15.32 2.65
N ALA A 49 -5.66 -14.64 1.91
CA ALA A 49 -6.05 -13.77 0.79
C ALA A 49 -5.39 -14.27 -0.50
N TYR A 50 -6.18 -14.36 -1.56
CA TYR A 50 -5.68 -14.55 -2.93
C TYR A 50 -5.88 -13.25 -3.69
N VAL A 51 -4.77 -12.63 -4.11
CA VAL A 51 -4.79 -11.31 -4.72
C VAL A 51 -4.40 -11.42 -6.19
N ALA A 52 -5.32 -11.05 -7.06
CA ALA A 52 -5.09 -10.87 -8.50
C ALA A 52 -5.59 -9.48 -8.88
N ALA A 53 -4.66 -8.55 -9.10
CA ALA A 53 -4.97 -7.15 -9.38
C ALA A 53 -4.20 -6.67 -10.61
N ARG A 54 -4.77 -5.66 -11.28
CA ARG A 54 -4.10 -4.92 -12.35
C ARG A 54 -4.16 -3.46 -12.01
N ASP A 55 -3.00 -2.83 -11.97
CA ASP A 55 -2.86 -1.40 -11.78
C ASP A 55 -2.12 -0.78 -12.98
N ASN A 56 -2.56 0.39 -13.41
CA ASN A 56 -1.98 1.13 -14.54
C ASN A 56 -1.18 2.36 -14.10
N VAL A 57 -1.05 2.58 -12.79
CA VAL A 57 -0.37 3.74 -12.20
C VAL A 57 1.04 3.37 -11.74
N ILE A 58 1.24 2.23 -11.08
CA ILE A 58 2.57 1.77 -10.67
C ILE A 58 3.41 1.37 -11.88
N SER A 59 4.73 1.49 -11.74
CA SER A 59 5.70 1.10 -12.75
C SER A 59 6.77 0.19 -12.15
N LEU A 60 7.24 -0.75 -12.97
CA LEU A 60 8.35 -1.65 -12.66
C LEU A 60 9.55 -1.27 -13.54
N GLY A 61 10.13 -0.11 -13.29
CA GLY A 61 11.37 0.37 -13.91
C GLY A 61 11.24 1.14 -15.24
N PHE A 62 10.14 1.01 -15.99
CA PHE A 62 9.99 1.69 -17.29
C PHE A 62 9.74 3.20 -17.14
N ASP A 63 8.89 3.57 -16.18
CA ASP A 63 8.67 4.95 -15.74
C ASP A 63 9.33 5.11 -14.37
N LYS A 64 10.40 5.91 -14.33
CA LYS A 64 11.21 6.13 -13.12
C LYS A 64 10.45 6.92 -12.04
N THR A 65 9.53 7.79 -12.43
CA THR A 65 8.79 8.64 -11.48
C THR A 65 7.81 7.80 -10.66
N ARG A 66 7.24 6.75 -11.25
CA ARG A 66 6.27 5.84 -10.62
C ARG A 66 6.86 4.48 -10.27
N ASN A 67 8.18 4.36 -10.30
CA ASN A 67 8.85 3.08 -10.08
C ASN A 67 8.69 2.64 -8.61
N VAL A 68 8.21 1.40 -8.42
CA VAL A 68 7.98 0.84 -7.09
C VAL A 68 9.02 -0.20 -6.66
N ILE A 69 9.98 -0.53 -7.54
CA ILE A 69 11.09 -1.43 -7.18
C ILE A 69 11.93 -0.80 -6.06
N GLY A 70 12.19 -1.57 -5.01
CA GLY A 70 12.88 -1.15 -3.79
C GLY A 70 11.96 -0.58 -2.72
N LEU A 71 10.69 -0.34 -3.03
CA LEU A 71 9.70 0.15 -2.07
C LEU A 71 8.94 -1.00 -1.40
N PRO A 72 8.49 -0.83 -0.15
CA PRO A 72 7.71 -1.84 0.56
C PRO A 72 6.23 -1.83 0.14
N LEU A 73 5.69 -3.03 -0.07
CA LEU A 73 4.26 -3.30 -0.09
C LEU A 73 3.78 -3.61 1.33
N MET A 74 2.68 -3.00 1.76
CA MET A 74 2.15 -3.02 3.12
C MET A 74 0.73 -3.60 3.15
N ILE A 75 0.44 -4.39 4.17
CA ILE A 75 -0.93 -4.78 4.55
C ILE A 75 -1.28 -4.08 5.87
N HIS A 76 -2.46 -3.48 5.93
CA HIS A 76 -3.00 -2.80 7.10
C HIS A 76 -4.03 -3.66 7.85
N ASN A 77 -4.38 -3.28 9.09
CA ASN A 77 -5.32 -4.04 9.92
C ASN A 77 -6.79 -3.65 9.78
N LEU A 78 -7.11 -2.54 9.11
CA LEU A 78 -8.46 -2.09 8.81
C LEU A 78 -8.64 -1.90 7.31
N THR A 79 -9.90 -1.80 6.91
CA THR A 79 -10.31 -1.43 5.55
C THR A 79 -9.85 -0.01 5.23
N ASP A 80 -9.27 0.16 4.04
CA ASP A 80 -9.05 1.46 3.42
C ASP A 80 -10.40 2.01 2.91
N ASP A 81 -10.76 3.22 3.35
CA ASP A 81 -12.03 3.89 3.07
C ASP A 81 -12.05 4.68 1.74
N GLY A 82 -11.00 4.57 0.93
CA GLY A 82 -10.85 5.18 -0.38
C GLY A 82 -10.63 6.69 -0.36
N GLY A 83 -10.43 7.30 0.82
CA GLY A 83 -10.37 8.76 0.93
C GLY A 83 -11.73 9.44 0.81
N HIS A 84 -12.83 8.70 0.97
CA HIS A 84 -14.18 9.20 0.67
C HIS A 84 -14.99 9.60 1.90
N THR A 85 -14.49 9.36 3.12
CA THR A 85 -15.30 9.59 4.33
C THR A 85 -15.20 11.02 4.86
N GLY A 86 -14.17 11.77 4.45
CA GLY A 86 -13.90 13.13 4.94
C GLY A 86 -13.58 13.20 6.44
N LYS A 87 -13.30 12.05 7.08
CA LYS A 87 -13.05 11.94 8.52
C LYS A 87 -11.64 11.45 8.80
N GLY A 88 -11.06 11.93 9.90
CA GLY A 88 -9.77 11.46 10.40
C GLY A 88 -8.65 11.60 9.37
N LYS A 89 -8.02 10.47 9.02
CA LYS A 89 -6.93 10.36 8.05
C LYS A 89 -7.38 9.72 6.73
N SER A 90 -8.66 9.86 6.36
CA SER A 90 -9.23 9.29 5.13
C SER A 90 -8.43 9.74 3.90
N ASN A 91 -8.26 11.07 3.71
CA ASN A 91 -7.57 11.64 2.54
C ASN A 91 -6.05 11.38 2.48
N THR A 92 -5.47 10.68 3.46
CA THR A 92 -4.01 10.43 3.50
C THR A 92 -3.65 8.96 3.63
N THR A 93 -4.44 8.18 4.37
CA THR A 93 -4.13 6.78 4.71
C THR A 93 -5.34 5.86 4.56
N GLY A 94 -6.46 6.38 4.03
CA GLY A 94 -7.74 5.67 3.96
C GLY A 94 -8.28 5.21 5.31
N ASN A 95 -7.79 5.75 6.42
CA ASN A 95 -8.09 5.25 7.77
C ASN A 95 -7.80 3.74 7.97
N ALA A 96 -6.88 3.16 7.19
CA ALA A 96 -6.61 1.71 7.19
C ALA A 96 -5.94 1.18 8.48
N GLY A 97 -5.54 2.07 9.41
CA GLY A 97 -4.99 1.67 10.71
C GLY A 97 -3.55 1.14 10.64
N PRO A 98 -3.07 0.49 11.72
CA PRO A 98 -1.73 -0.10 11.83
C PRO A 98 -1.30 -1.01 10.66
N ARG A 99 0.00 -1.00 10.37
CA ARG A 99 0.67 -1.91 9.43
C ARG A 99 0.90 -3.26 10.11
N ILE A 100 0.44 -4.36 9.52
CA ILE A 100 0.54 -5.70 10.11
C ILE A 100 1.53 -6.61 9.40
N ALA A 101 1.84 -6.33 8.13
CA ALA A 101 2.85 -7.04 7.37
C ALA A 101 3.42 -6.12 6.28
N CYS A 102 4.66 -6.37 5.90
CA CYS A 102 5.31 -5.65 4.81
C CYS A 102 6.40 -6.47 4.14
N GLY A 103 6.73 -6.10 2.90
CA GLY A 103 7.84 -6.71 2.17
C GLY A 103 8.32 -5.81 1.02
N THR A 104 9.62 -5.79 0.80
CA THR A 104 10.24 -5.00 -0.27
C THR A 104 9.96 -5.61 -1.64
N ILE A 105 9.54 -4.79 -2.61
CA ILE A 105 9.37 -5.19 -4.00
C ILE A 105 10.75 -5.27 -4.66
N LEU A 106 11.14 -6.45 -5.11
CA LEU A 106 12.42 -6.69 -5.79
C LEU A 106 12.22 -6.79 -7.30
N ALA A 107 13.25 -6.42 -8.06
CA ALA A 107 13.30 -6.73 -9.49
C ALA A 107 13.48 -8.25 -9.66
N GLY A 108 12.74 -8.82 -10.62
CA GLY A 108 12.88 -10.22 -11.05
C GLY A 108 13.80 -10.37 -12.25
#